data_AF-A0A177MCN9-F1
#
_entry.id   AF-A0A177MCN9-F1
#
_cell.length_a   1.000
_cell.length_b   1.000
_cell.length_c   1.000
_cell.angle_alpha   90.00
_cell.angle_beta   90.00
_cell.angle_gamma   90.00
#
_symmetry.space_group_name_H-M   'P 1'
#
loop_
_entity.id
_entity.type
_entity.pdbx_description
1 polymer ?
#
loop_
_entity_poly.entity_id
_entity_poly.type
_entity_poly.pdbx_seq_one_letter_code
_entity_poly.pdbx_strand_id
1 'polypeptide(L)'
;MLGEVKMITSISVDNKEILDTFWADSGLLPVVAENNTGISECNGKPSTFSNFCPEVTFAYFGYYASYLTKYADEIDKDSGHRIAERESLHNDWRHEWAHISACHFLECSSYNQVHDFNSKGISKFDKLAHDNVVALIYRMEQCLEINDPSGALHAAANILETTAKDIMKSEKIQDQTLGSFIEKYKTESNLPDDIKEVVEKIYNLRNRMPLSGHGSTRKPNMNIYDAIVIAATVKFIVEIEYRSRTI
;
A
#
# COMPACT_ATOMS: atom_id res chain seq x y z
N MET A 1 11.57 21.18 7.21
CA MET A 1 10.86 22.33 6.59
C MET A 1 9.69 22.85 7.41
N LEU A 2 8.48 22.27 7.42
CA LEU A 2 7.37 22.83 8.23
C LEU A 2 7.68 22.91 9.74
N GLY A 3 8.45 21.96 10.26
CA GLY A 3 8.92 22.02 11.65
C GLY A 3 10.00 23.07 11.90
N GLU A 4 10.82 23.42 10.89
CA GLU A 4 11.86 24.46 11.00
C GLU A 4 11.21 25.84 11.12
N VAL A 5 10.11 26.07 10.39
CA VAL A 5 9.30 27.30 10.50
C VAL A 5 8.28 27.24 11.64
N LYS A 6 8.38 26.25 12.53
CA LYS A 6 7.55 26.09 13.74
C LYS A 6 6.04 25.98 13.49
N MET A 7 5.65 25.49 12.31
CA MET A 7 4.25 25.20 12.01
C MET A 7 3.81 23.84 12.55
N ILE A 8 4.74 22.89 12.65
CA ILE A 8 4.53 21.55 13.21
C ILE A 8 5.72 21.16 14.09
N THR A 9 5.61 20.04 14.81
CA THR A 9 6.76 19.45 15.49
C THR A 9 7.74 18.87 14.47
N SER A 10 9.03 19.19 14.63
CA SER A 10 10.09 18.60 13.82
C SER A 10 10.26 17.11 14.12
N ILE A 11 10.56 16.33 13.09
CA ILE A 11 11.03 14.96 13.23
C ILE A 11 12.40 14.95 13.93
N SER A 12 12.70 13.88 14.69
CA SER A 12 14.03 13.70 15.29
C SER A 12 15.11 13.54 14.21
N VAL A 13 16.35 13.89 14.56
CA VAL A 13 17.51 13.78 13.65
C VAL A 13 17.70 12.34 13.20
N ASP A 14 17.68 11.39 14.13
CA ASP A 14 17.85 9.96 13.84
C ASP A 14 16.80 9.44 12.84
N ASN A 15 15.53 9.82 13.02
CA ASN A 15 14.47 9.39 12.10
C ASN A 15 14.59 10.06 10.73
N LYS A 16 15.14 11.29 10.67
CA LYS A 16 15.42 11.95 9.39
C LYS A 16 16.49 11.19 8.61
N GLU A 17 17.58 10.80 9.25
CA GLU A 17 18.67 10.03 8.60
C GLU A 17 18.18 8.67 8.09
N ILE A 18 17.33 7.99 8.86
CA ILE A 18 16.69 6.73 8.44
C ILE A 18 15.84 6.94 7.18
N LEU A 19 15.02 8.00 7.15
CA LEU A 19 14.19 8.30 5.99
C LEU A 19 15.02 8.71 4.77
N ASP A 20 16.05 9.53 4.96
CA ASP A 20 16.94 9.95 3.87
C ASP A 20 17.63 8.74 3.23
N THR A 21 18.10 7.80 4.06
CA THR A 21 18.69 6.53 3.59
C THR A 21 17.66 5.68 2.84
N PHE A 22 16.44 5.57 3.37
CA PHE A 22 15.37 4.79 2.74
C PHE A 22 14.99 5.33 1.35
N TRP A 23 14.91 6.65 1.19
CA TRP A 23 14.48 7.27 -0.06
C TRP A 23 15.60 7.45 -1.09
N ALA A 24 16.88 7.38 -0.69
CA ALA A 24 18.03 7.56 -1.57
C ALA A 24 17.98 6.68 -2.83
N ASP A 25 17.60 5.42 -2.68
CA ASP A 25 17.57 4.44 -3.78
C ASP A 25 16.21 4.35 -4.49
N SER A 26 15.22 5.14 -4.05
CA SER A 26 13.84 5.05 -4.57
C SER A 26 13.64 5.71 -5.93
N GLY A 27 14.54 6.60 -6.34
CA GLY A 27 14.37 7.46 -7.52
C GLY A 27 13.26 8.50 -7.38
N LEU A 28 12.66 8.64 -6.19
CA LEU A 28 11.58 9.60 -5.91
C LEU A 28 12.09 10.94 -5.37
N LEU A 29 13.37 11.04 -5.02
CA LEU A 29 13.96 12.29 -4.60
C LEU A 29 14.02 13.27 -5.78
N PRO A 30 13.64 14.53 -5.61
CA PRO A 30 13.75 15.52 -6.67
C PRO A 30 15.19 15.64 -7.17
N VAL A 31 15.38 15.43 -8.48
CA VAL A 31 16.69 15.51 -9.14
C VAL A 31 17.11 16.97 -9.36
N VAL A 32 16.15 17.87 -9.47
CA VAL A 32 16.36 19.31 -9.71
C VAL A 32 15.75 20.13 -8.58
N ALA A 33 16.40 21.25 -8.25
CA ALA A 33 16.07 22.05 -7.08
C ALA A 33 14.68 22.70 -7.17
N GLU A 34 14.21 22.99 -8.38
CA GLU A 34 12.91 23.59 -8.67
C GLU A 34 11.74 22.70 -8.23
N ASN A 35 11.96 21.39 -8.15
CA ASN A 35 10.97 20.41 -7.71
C ASN A 35 11.03 20.14 -6.20
N ASN A 36 11.99 20.72 -5.48
CA ASN A 36 12.05 20.58 -4.04
C ASN A 36 10.90 21.33 -3.38
N THR A 37 10.35 20.73 -2.33
CA THR A 37 9.50 21.42 -1.37
C THR A 37 10.22 22.67 -0.86
N GLY A 38 9.52 23.80 -0.86
CA GLY A 38 10.10 25.11 -0.57
C GLY A 38 9.25 25.91 0.39
N ILE A 39 9.90 26.61 1.31
CA ILE A 39 9.28 27.69 2.08
C ILE A 39 10.18 28.91 1.91
N SER A 40 9.60 30.04 1.49
CA SER A 40 10.30 31.32 1.51
C SER A 40 9.68 32.25 2.55
N GLU A 41 10.52 33.11 3.09
CA GLU A 41 10.13 34.05 4.14
C GLU A 41 10.14 35.49 3.61
N CYS A 42 9.20 36.28 4.09
CA CYS A 42 9.21 37.73 3.95
C CYS A 42 9.19 38.34 5.35
N ASN A 43 10.12 39.25 5.64
CA ASN A 43 10.25 39.90 6.97
C ASN A 43 10.35 38.90 8.14
N GLY A 44 11.04 37.78 7.94
CA GLY A 44 11.24 36.73 8.96
C GLY A 44 9.99 35.91 9.28
N LYS A 45 8.97 35.94 8.40
CA LYS A 45 7.77 35.11 8.49
C LYS A 45 7.60 34.29 7.22
N PRO A 46 7.16 33.02 7.31
CA PRO A 46 6.81 32.22 6.14
C PRO A 46 5.73 32.92 5.31
N SER A 47 6.06 33.18 4.04
CA SER A 47 5.18 33.90 3.11
C SER A 47 4.81 33.06 1.91
N THR A 48 5.69 32.17 1.44
CA THR A 48 5.43 31.31 0.28
C THR A 48 5.70 29.86 0.62
N PHE A 49 4.84 28.97 0.11
CA PHE A 49 4.91 27.53 0.26
C PHE A 49 4.79 26.91 -1.14
N SER A 50 5.78 26.13 -1.55
CA SER A 50 5.85 25.54 -2.90
C SER A 50 6.15 24.05 -2.86
N ASN A 51 5.63 23.32 -3.85
CA ASN A 51 5.90 21.91 -4.12
C ASN A 51 5.58 20.96 -2.95
N PHE A 52 4.66 21.36 -2.07
CA PHE A 52 4.09 20.43 -1.09
C PHE A 52 3.08 19.50 -1.77
N CYS A 53 3.00 18.25 -1.31
CA CYS A 53 1.91 17.37 -1.71
C CYS A 53 0.56 18.03 -1.33
N PRO A 54 -0.45 18.02 -2.21
CA PRO A 54 -1.74 18.66 -1.96
C PRO A 54 -2.46 18.21 -0.68
N GLU A 55 -2.22 16.98 -0.23
CA GLU A 55 -2.75 16.44 1.02
C GLU A 55 -2.10 17.10 2.25
N VAL A 56 -0.80 17.39 2.17
CA VAL A 56 -0.08 18.14 3.21
C VAL A 56 -0.59 19.57 3.24
N THR A 57 -0.77 20.22 2.09
CA THR A 57 -1.31 21.58 2.06
C THR A 57 -2.75 21.63 2.54
N PHE A 58 -3.56 20.61 2.22
CA PHE A 58 -4.93 20.53 2.71
C PHE A 58 -4.96 20.36 4.23
N ALA A 59 -4.13 19.48 4.79
CA ALA A 59 -4.08 19.23 6.23
C ALA A 59 -3.71 20.47 7.05
N TYR A 60 -2.82 21.32 6.55
CA TYR A 60 -2.29 22.47 7.32
C TYR A 60 -2.83 23.83 6.90
N PHE A 61 -3.30 23.97 5.66
CA PHE A 61 -3.81 25.23 5.12
C PHE A 61 -5.27 25.16 4.66
N GLY A 62 -5.86 23.95 4.56
CA GLY A 62 -7.24 23.76 4.12
C GLY A 62 -7.45 23.76 2.60
N TYR A 63 -6.38 23.78 1.81
CA TYR A 63 -6.44 23.86 0.35
C TYR A 63 -5.64 22.74 -0.33
N TYR A 64 -6.23 22.12 -1.36
CA TYR A 64 -5.53 21.27 -2.30
C TYR A 64 -4.75 22.15 -3.30
N ALA A 65 -3.47 22.38 -3.02
CA ALA A 65 -2.66 23.34 -3.75
C ALA A 65 -1.19 22.90 -3.80
N SER A 66 -0.52 23.20 -4.90
CA SER A 66 0.94 22.98 -5.05
C SER A 66 1.75 24.23 -4.71
N TYR A 67 1.10 25.40 -4.68
CA TYR A 67 1.73 26.68 -4.38
C TYR A 67 0.75 27.61 -3.65
N LEU A 68 1.20 28.21 -2.55
CA LEU A 68 0.49 29.25 -1.81
C LEU A 68 1.45 30.40 -1.52
N THR A 69 1.01 31.64 -1.74
CA THR A 69 1.79 32.82 -1.34
C THR A 69 0.89 33.85 -0.66
N LYS A 70 1.40 34.43 0.43
CA LYS A 70 0.75 35.51 1.16
C LYS A 70 0.94 36.83 0.44
N TYR A 71 0.10 37.80 0.81
CA TYR A 71 0.27 39.18 0.37
C TYR A 71 1.62 39.75 0.78
N ALA A 72 2.20 40.59 -0.09
CA ALA A 72 3.46 41.25 0.17
C ALA A 72 3.32 42.31 1.27
N ASP A 73 2.19 43.02 1.27
CA ASP A 73 1.83 44.00 2.28
C ASP A 73 0.31 44.04 2.57
N GLU A 74 -0.08 44.91 3.50
CA GLU A 74 -1.49 45.09 3.90
C GLU A 74 -2.33 45.78 2.81
N ILE A 75 -1.72 46.55 1.89
CA ILE A 75 -2.44 47.21 0.80
C ILE A 75 -2.93 46.16 -0.22
N ASP A 76 -2.06 45.22 -0.55
CA ASP A 76 -2.41 44.11 -1.44
C ASP A 76 -3.47 43.21 -0.79
N LYS A 77 -3.34 42.96 0.52
CA LYS A 77 -4.32 42.18 1.29
C LYS A 77 -5.70 42.82 1.31
N ASP A 78 -5.76 44.12 1.63
CA ASP A 78 -7.01 44.91 1.61
C ASP A 78 -7.67 44.86 0.23
N SER A 79 -6.86 44.92 -0.82
CA SER A 79 -7.34 44.85 -2.19
C SER A 79 -7.98 43.49 -2.48
N GLY A 80 -7.35 42.39 -2.07
CA GLY A 80 -7.91 41.04 -2.20
C GLY A 80 -9.21 40.85 -1.43
N HIS A 81 -9.28 41.34 -0.20
CA HIS A 81 -10.49 41.28 0.64
C HIS A 81 -11.66 42.02 -0.02
N ARG A 82 -11.43 43.25 -0.50
CA ARG A 82 -12.47 44.05 -1.16
C ARG A 82 -12.97 43.38 -2.44
N ILE A 83 -12.12 42.67 -3.17
CA ILE A 83 -12.54 41.91 -4.35
C ILE A 83 -13.45 40.75 -3.94
N ALA A 84 -13.08 39.97 -2.93
CA ALA A 84 -13.90 38.86 -2.43
C ALA A 84 -15.26 39.34 -1.91
N GLU A 85 -15.29 40.44 -1.16
CA GLU A 85 -16.53 41.08 -0.68
C GLU A 85 -17.41 41.57 -1.83
N ARG A 86 -16.82 42.24 -2.82
CA ARG A 86 -17.53 42.73 -4.01
C ARG A 86 -18.16 41.58 -4.81
N GLU A 87 -17.48 40.44 -4.86
CA GLU A 87 -17.97 39.23 -5.54
C GLU A 87 -18.94 38.40 -4.67
N SER A 88 -19.23 38.85 -3.44
CA SER A 88 -20.09 38.12 -2.48
C SER A 88 -19.62 36.70 -2.21
N LEU A 89 -18.31 36.47 -2.25
CA LEU A 89 -17.70 35.17 -2.02
C LEU A 89 -17.34 35.03 -0.54
N HIS A 90 -18.20 34.32 0.19
CA HIS A 90 -17.96 33.99 1.59
C HIS A 90 -16.90 32.88 1.71
N ASN A 91 -15.95 33.05 2.63
CA ASN A 91 -14.86 32.09 2.89
C ASN A 91 -13.90 31.89 1.69
N ASP A 92 -13.59 32.98 0.99
CA ASP A 92 -12.66 32.97 -0.14
C ASP A 92 -11.20 32.92 0.33
N TRP A 93 -10.36 32.18 -0.38
CA TRP A 93 -8.93 32.07 -0.07
C TRP A 93 -8.19 33.41 -0.12
N ARG A 94 -8.72 34.39 -0.88
CA ARG A 94 -8.19 35.76 -0.99
C ARG A 94 -8.20 36.51 0.34
N HIS A 95 -8.89 36.01 1.36
CA HIS A 95 -8.78 36.58 2.70
C HIS A 95 -7.41 36.33 3.35
N GLU A 96 -6.68 35.30 2.94
CA GLU A 96 -5.41 34.91 3.56
C GLU A 96 -4.25 34.84 2.57
N TRP A 97 -4.54 34.57 1.30
CA TRP A 97 -3.53 34.29 0.27
C TRP A 97 -3.66 35.26 -0.90
N ALA A 98 -2.52 35.73 -1.40
CA ALA A 98 -2.45 36.54 -2.62
C ALA A 98 -2.57 35.69 -3.87
N HIS A 99 -2.04 34.47 -3.83
CA HIS A 99 -2.14 33.52 -4.93
C HIS A 99 -2.14 32.08 -4.43
N ILE A 100 -2.97 31.25 -5.06
CA ILE A 100 -3.02 29.80 -4.88
C ILE A 100 -2.97 29.14 -6.26
N SER A 101 -2.06 28.19 -6.44
CA SER A 101 -2.11 27.26 -7.57
C SER A 101 -2.76 25.97 -7.10
N ALA A 102 -4.03 25.80 -7.47
CA ALA A 102 -4.80 24.60 -7.13
C ALA A 102 -4.14 23.35 -7.75
N CYS A 103 -4.13 22.25 -7.00
CA CYS A 103 -3.60 20.98 -7.45
C CYS A 103 -4.33 19.87 -6.70
N HIS A 104 -5.10 19.06 -7.40
CA HIS A 104 -5.71 17.87 -6.80
C HIS A 104 -4.67 16.75 -6.66
N PHE A 105 -4.83 15.84 -5.69
CA PHE A 105 -3.83 14.77 -5.47
C PHE A 105 -3.61 13.88 -6.71
N LEU A 106 -4.67 13.60 -7.49
CA LEU A 106 -4.58 12.87 -8.76
C LEU A 106 -3.80 13.61 -9.86
N GLU A 107 -3.64 14.92 -9.72
CA GLU A 107 -2.89 15.78 -10.65
C GLU A 107 -1.46 16.04 -10.16
N CYS A 108 -1.12 15.59 -8.94
CA CYS A 108 0.20 15.80 -8.36
C CYS A 108 1.21 14.80 -8.95
N SER A 109 2.27 15.31 -9.56
CA SER A 109 3.36 14.49 -10.10
C SER A 109 4.02 13.63 -9.02
N SER A 110 4.22 14.17 -7.82
CA SER A 110 4.80 13.45 -6.68
C SER A 110 3.89 12.32 -6.21
N TYR A 111 2.57 12.56 -6.11
CA TYR A 111 1.61 11.51 -5.82
C TYR A 111 1.66 10.40 -6.87
N ASN A 112 1.62 10.74 -8.16
CA ASN A 112 1.67 9.76 -9.24
C ASN A 112 2.96 8.93 -9.20
N GLN A 113 4.11 9.55 -8.91
CA GLN A 113 5.38 8.82 -8.75
C GLN A 113 5.39 7.89 -7.54
N VAL A 114 4.85 8.34 -6.40
CA VAL A 114 4.74 7.50 -5.19
C VAL A 114 3.72 6.37 -5.39
N HIS A 115 2.60 6.65 -6.07
CA HIS A 115 1.61 5.65 -6.46
C HIS A 115 2.22 4.62 -7.41
N ASP A 116 2.99 5.06 -8.39
CA ASP A 116 3.77 4.20 -9.28
C ASP A 116 4.81 3.37 -8.53
N PHE A 117 5.55 3.99 -7.61
CA PHE A 117 6.54 3.30 -6.77
C PHE A 117 5.88 2.26 -5.89
N ASN A 118 4.75 2.58 -5.26
CA ASN A 118 4.02 1.65 -4.41
C ASN A 118 3.36 0.54 -5.22
N SER A 119 2.74 0.85 -6.36
CA SER A 119 2.18 -0.18 -7.25
C SER A 119 3.27 -1.08 -7.82
N LYS A 120 4.44 -0.54 -8.17
CA LYS A 120 5.62 -1.33 -8.59
C LYS A 120 6.27 -2.09 -7.43
N GLY A 121 6.25 -1.57 -6.21
CA GLY A 121 6.78 -2.20 -5.00
C GLY A 121 5.90 -3.35 -4.51
N ILE A 122 4.58 -3.18 -4.57
CA ILE A 122 3.58 -4.24 -4.37
C ILE A 122 3.68 -5.27 -5.51
N SER A 123 4.04 -4.84 -6.74
CA SER A 123 4.23 -5.75 -7.90
C SER A 123 5.43 -6.71 -7.81
N LYS A 124 6.28 -6.65 -6.77
CA LYS A 124 7.37 -7.64 -6.65
C LYS A 124 6.80 -9.04 -6.43
N PHE A 125 5.72 -9.17 -5.66
CA PHE A 125 5.03 -10.45 -5.49
C PHE A 125 4.37 -10.91 -6.79
N ASP A 126 3.52 -10.07 -7.41
CA ASP A 126 2.77 -10.45 -8.62
C ASP A 126 3.66 -10.78 -9.82
N LYS A 127 4.91 -10.26 -9.86
CA LYS A 127 5.91 -10.63 -10.88
C LYS A 127 6.68 -11.91 -10.57
N LEU A 128 6.76 -12.30 -9.30
CA LEU A 128 7.45 -13.51 -8.86
C LEU A 128 6.49 -14.71 -8.80
N ALA A 129 5.25 -14.46 -8.40
CA ALA A 129 4.22 -15.46 -8.23
C ALA A 129 3.68 -15.93 -9.58
N HIS A 130 3.35 -17.21 -9.66
CA HIS A 130 2.71 -17.77 -10.85
C HIS A 130 1.30 -17.17 -11.03
N ASP A 131 0.86 -16.86 -12.26
CA ASP A 131 -0.45 -16.23 -12.54
C ASP A 131 -1.64 -16.92 -11.85
N ASN A 132 -1.68 -18.26 -11.88
CA ASN A 132 -2.68 -19.06 -11.15
C ASN A 132 -2.69 -18.81 -9.63
N VAL A 133 -1.53 -18.58 -9.00
CA VAL A 133 -1.45 -18.23 -7.57
C VAL A 133 -2.08 -16.87 -7.32
N VAL A 134 -1.77 -15.87 -8.15
CA VAL A 134 -2.39 -14.53 -8.09
C VAL A 134 -3.91 -14.62 -8.25
N ALA A 135 -4.39 -15.37 -9.25
CA ALA A 135 -5.81 -15.58 -9.48
C ALA A 135 -6.52 -16.28 -8.30
N LEU A 136 -5.84 -17.24 -7.65
CA LEU A 136 -6.39 -17.92 -6.47
C LEU A 136 -6.41 -17.03 -5.23
N ILE A 137 -5.40 -16.17 -5.03
CA ILE A 137 -5.41 -15.14 -3.97
C ILE A 137 -6.61 -14.21 -4.16
N TYR A 138 -6.83 -13.71 -5.38
CA TYR A 138 -8.00 -12.88 -5.68
C TYR A 138 -9.31 -13.60 -5.32
N ARG A 139 -9.46 -14.87 -5.69
CA ARG A 139 -10.65 -15.68 -5.32
C ARG A 139 -10.81 -15.84 -3.81
N MET A 140 -9.72 -16.02 -3.08
CA MET A 140 -9.74 -16.11 -1.62
C MET A 140 -10.25 -14.80 -1.00
N GLU A 141 -9.78 -13.64 -1.48
CA GLU A 141 -10.25 -12.33 -1.01
C GLU A 141 -11.74 -12.13 -1.28
N GLN A 142 -12.20 -12.48 -2.48
CA GLN A 142 -13.63 -12.42 -2.82
C GLN A 142 -14.49 -13.27 -1.86
N CYS A 143 -14.00 -14.45 -1.46
CA CYS A 143 -14.69 -15.27 -0.47
C CYS A 143 -14.77 -14.57 0.90
N LEU A 144 -13.72 -13.85 1.32
CA LEU A 144 -13.75 -13.07 2.56
C LEU A 144 -14.74 -11.91 2.48
N GLU A 145 -14.78 -11.20 1.35
CA GLU A 145 -15.69 -10.06 1.11
C GLU A 145 -17.17 -10.47 1.20
N ILE A 146 -17.53 -11.64 0.67
CA ILE A 146 -18.90 -12.16 0.70
C ILE A 146 -19.20 -13.00 1.95
N ASN A 147 -18.29 -13.03 2.93
CA ASN A 147 -18.43 -13.78 4.18
C ASN A 147 -18.61 -15.30 3.97
N ASP A 148 -17.86 -15.87 3.01
CA ASP A 148 -17.76 -17.31 2.72
C ASP A 148 -16.44 -17.90 3.26
N PRO A 149 -16.39 -18.29 4.55
CA PRO A 149 -15.19 -18.87 5.14
C PRO A 149 -14.79 -20.21 4.51
N SER A 150 -15.75 -20.93 3.92
CA SER A 150 -15.52 -22.25 3.30
C SER A 150 -14.86 -22.10 1.94
N GLY A 151 -15.33 -21.15 1.14
CA GLY A 151 -14.69 -20.75 -0.11
C GLY A 151 -13.26 -20.25 0.12
N ALA A 152 -13.06 -19.44 1.18
CA ALA A 152 -11.72 -18.94 1.53
C ALA A 152 -10.75 -20.09 1.88
N LEU A 153 -11.15 -21.06 2.70
CA LEU A 153 -10.33 -22.24 3.00
C LEU A 153 -10.04 -23.10 1.75
N HIS A 154 -11.02 -23.24 0.86
CA HIS A 154 -10.83 -23.98 -0.38
C HIS A 154 -9.80 -23.30 -1.29
N ALA A 155 -9.92 -21.98 -1.48
CA ALA A 155 -8.96 -21.20 -2.25
C ALA A 155 -7.57 -21.25 -1.61
N ALA A 156 -7.48 -21.08 -0.28
CA ALA A 156 -6.24 -21.17 0.49
C ALA A 156 -5.48 -22.49 0.25
N ALA A 157 -6.15 -23.64 0.31
CA ALA A 157 -5.52 -24.93 0.05
C ALA A 157 -5.01 -25.07 -1.39
N ASN A 158 -5.76 -24.56 -2.37
CA ASN A 158 -5.35 -24.58 -3.76
C ASN A 158 -4.18 -23.62 -4.03
N ILE A 159 -4.10 -22.48 -3.32
CA ILE A 159 -2.93 -21.57 -3.38
C ILE A 159 -1.68 -22.32 -2.92
N LEU A 160 -1.74 -23.01 -1.78
CA LEU A 160 -0.60 -23.76 -1.24
C LEU A 160 -0.16 -24.87 -2.19
N GLU A 161 -1.10 -25.63 -2.76
CA GLU A 161 -0.78 -26.67 -3.74
C GLU A 161 -0.13 -26.09 -5.00
N THR A 162 -0.69 -25.02 -5.55
CA THR A 162 -0.18 -24.38 -6.78
C THR A 162 1.20 -23.78 -6.54
N THR A 163 1.40 -23.14 -5.39
CA THR A 163 2.69 -22.60 -4.96
C THR A 163 3.72 -23.72 -4.83
N ALA A 164 3.39 -24.83 -4.17
CA ALA A 164 4.28 -25.98 -4.03
C ALA A 164 4.66 -26.59 -5.40
N LYS A 165 3.70 -26.74 -6.31
CA LYS A 165 3.95 -27.22 -7.69
C LYS A 165 4.92 -26.31 -8.44
N ASP A 166 4.73 -25.00 -8.31
CA ASP A 166 5.57 -24.01 -8.95
C ASP A 166 6.96 -23.91 -8.32
N ILE A 167 7.12 -24.16 -7.02
CA ILE A 167 8.44 -24.22 -6.34
C ILE A 167 9.24 -25.41 -6.86
N MET A 168 8.61 -26.57 -6.88
CA MET A 168 9.29 -27.83 -7.19
C MET A 168 9.57 -28.00 -8.70
N LYS A 169 8.89 -27.23 -9.57
CA LYS A 169 9.04 -27.23 -11.04
C LYS A 169 9.14 -28.62 -11.67
N SER A 170 8.38 -29.57 -11.15
CA SER A 170 8.39 -30.96 -11.61
C SER A 170 7.13 -31.27 -12.40
N GLU A 171 7.29 -31.74 -13.64
CA GLU A 171 6.15 -32.17 -14.46
C GLU A 171 5.41 -33.36 -13.84
N LYS A 172 6.12 -34.22 -13.10
CA LYS A 172 5.57 -35.45 -12.49
C LYS A 172 4.50 -35.19 -11.43
N ILE A 173 4.44 -33.98 -10.85
CA ILE A 173 3.51 -33.64 -9.75
C ILE A 173 2.34 -32.77 -10.20
N GLN A 174 2.27 -32.34 -11.47
CA GLN A 174 1.24 -31.40 -11.93
C GLN A 174 -0.17 -31.96 -11.74
N ASP A 175 -0.35 -33.26 -11.98
CA ASP A 175 -1.62 -33.98 -11.80
C ASP A 175 -1.80 -34.58 -10.39
N GLN A 176 -0.86 -34.33 -9.47
CA GLN A 176 -0.92 -34.83 -8.10
C GLN A 176 -1.50 -33.77 -7.16
N THR A 177 -2.12 -34.23 -6.08
CA THR A 177 -2.56 -33.34 -5.00
C THR A 177 -1.43 -33.04 -4.03
N LEU A 178 -1.44 -31.90 -3.34
CA LEU A 178 -0.38 -31.54 -2.38
C LEU A 178 -0.14 -32.64 -1.34
N GLY A 179 -1.22 -33.27 -0.86
CA GLY A 179 -1.12 -34.37 0.10
C GLY A 179 -0.30 -35.56 -0.41
N SER A 180 -0.25 -35.79 -1.73
CA SER A 180 0.51 -36.89 -2.34
C SER A 180 2.02 -36.64 -2.40
N PHE A 181 2.45 -35.37 -2.38
CA PHE A 181 3.85 -34.99 -2.50
C PHE A 181 4.35 -34.07 -1.36
N ILE A 182 3.58 -33.94 -0.28
CA ILE A 182 3.87 -33.01 0.83
C ILE A 182 5.25 -33.23 1.45
N GLU A 183 5.67 -34.49 1.64
CA GLU A 183 6.99 -34.79 2.22
C GLU A 183 8.14 -34.36 1.30
N LYS A 184 7.93 -34.48 -0.02
CA LYS A 184 8.88 -33.98 -1.00
C LYS A 184 8.94 -32.45 -0.97
N TYR A 185 7.78 -31.78 -0.90
CA TYR A 185 7.70 -30.33 -0.73
C TYR A 185 8.43 -29.86 0.53
N LYS A 186 8.24 -30.51 1.68
CA LYS A 186 8.93 -30.17 2.94
C LYS A 186 10.45 -30.24 2.83
N THR A 187 10.96 -31.14 2.00
CA THR A 187 12.39 -31.31 1.77
C THR A 187 12.97 -30.22 0.86
N GLU A 188 12.21 -29.80 -0.16
CA GLU A 188 12.67 -28.82 -1.16
C GLU A 188 12.36 -27.36 -0.78
N SER A 189 11.37 -27.12 0.08
CA SER A 189 11.00 -25.79 0.54
C SER A 189 12.07 -25.18 1.46
N ASN A 190 12.32 -23.89 1.28
CA ASN A 190 13.24 -23.10 2.11
C ASN A 190 12.59 -22.59 3.41
N LEU A 191 11.31 -22.89 3.64
CA LEU A 191 10.62 -22.45 4.84
C LEU A 191 11.17 -23.15 6.09
N PRO A 192 11.06 -22.52 7.28
CA PRO A 192 11.25 -23.22 8.54
C PRO A 192 10.27 -24.39 8.69
N ASP A 193 10.69 -25.46 9.37
CA ASP A 193 9.89 -26.69 9.54
C ASP A 193 8.52 -26.43 10.18
N ASP A 194 8.45 -25.52 11.16
CA ASP A 194 7.18 -25.11 11.78
C ASP A 194 6.20 -24.52 10.76
N ILE A 195 6.70 -23.76 9.78
CA ILE A 195 5.86 -23.17 8.73
C ILE A 195 5.47 -24.22 7.69
N LYS A 196 6.37 -25.15 7.37
CA LYS A 196 6.06 -26.30 6.51
C LYS A 196 4.94 -27.17 7.11
N GLU A 197 4.92 -27.34 8.43
CA GLU A 197 3.81 -28.01 9.11
C GLU A 197 2.49 -27.24 8.98
N VAL A 198 2.53 -25.90 9.03
CA VAL A 198 1.33 -25.06 8.86
C VAL A 198 0.74 -25.25 7.47
N VAL A 199 1.58 -25.34 6.42
CA VAL A 199 1.12 -25.65 5.05
C VAL A 199 0.31 -26.94 5.03
N GLU A 200 0.86 -28.01 5.61
CA GLU A 200 0.18 -29.30 5.69
C GLU A 200 -1.11 -29.23 6.52
N LYS A 201 -1.09 -28.54 7.66
CA LYS A 201 -2.27 -28.41 8.54
C LYS A 201 -3.41 -27.69 7.84
N ILE A 202 -3.15 -26.61 7.11
CA ILE A 202 -4.17 -25.87 6.35
C ILE A 202 -4.72 -26.76 5.21
N TYR A 203 -3.84 -27.43 4.47
CA TYR A 203 -4.26 -28.33 3.39
C TYR A 203 -5.12 -29.49 3.90
N ASN A 204 -4.73 -30.10 5.02
CA ASN A 204 -5.49 -31.19 5.65
C ASN A 204 -6.80 -30.71 6.27
N LEU A 205 -6.87 -29.48 6.77
CA LEU A 205 -8.11 -28.87 7.25
C LEU A 205 -9.14 -28.79 6.13
N ARG A 206 -8.73 -28.35 4.93
CA ARG A 206 -9.60 -28.34 3.73
C ARG A 206 -10.20 -29.72 3.47
N ASN A 207 -9.40 -30.77 3.53
CA ASN A 207 -9.83 -32.14 3.21
C ASN A 207 -10.80 -32.74 4.26
N ARG A 208 -10.69 -32.29 5.52
CA ARG A 208 -11.52 -32.80 6.63
C ARG A 208 -12.80 -32.00 6.83
N MET A 209 -12.79 -30.71 6.47
CA MET A 209 -13.94 -29.83 6.61
C MET A 209 -15.00 -30.20 5.55
N PRO A 210 -16.30 -30.28 5.90
CA PRO A 210 -17.36 -30.57 4.95
C PRO A 210 -17.68 -29.33 4.10
N LEU A 211 -16.79 -29.01 3.16
CA LEU A 211 -16.90 -27.84 2.30
C LEU A 211 -17.84 -28.10 1.11
N SER A 212 -18.49 -27.04 0.64
CA SER A 212 -19.30 -27.04 -0.58
C SER A 212 -18.50 -27.51 -1.81
N GLY A 213 -17.21 -27.16 -1.87
CA GLY A 213 -16.29 -27.59 -2.94
C GLY A 213 -16.02 -29.10 -2.99
N HIS A 214 -16.41 -29.86 -1.97
CA HIS A 214 -16.35 -31.33 -1.95
C HIS A 214 -17.72 -31.99 -2.18
N GLY A 215 -18.77 -31.21 -2.48
CA GLY A 215 -20.13 -31.71 -2.59
C GLY A 215 -20.70 -32.23 -1.28
N SER A 216 -20.15 -31.80 -0.13
CA SER A 216 -20.66 -32.22 1.17
C SER A 216 -22.02 -31.57 1.46
N THR A 217 -22.94 -32.34 2.03
CA THR A 217 -24.24 -31.84 2.52
C THR A 217 -24.20 -31.39 3.98
N ARG A 218 -23.06 -31.59 4.67
CA ARG A 218 -22.89 -31.20 6.08
C ARG A 218 -22.46 -29.74 6.16
N LYS A 219 -22.87 -29.05 7.24
CA LYS A 219 -22.47 -27.65 7.47
C LYS A 219 -21.01 -27.59 7.94
N PRO A 220 -20.15 -26.76 7.32
CA PRO A 220 -18.79 -26.54 7.79
C PRO A 220 -18.79 -25.81 9.14
N ASN A 221 -17.90 -26.24 10.02
CA ASN A 221 -17.69 -25.62 11.33
C ASN A 221 -16.47 -24.71 11.27
N MET A 222 -16.63 -23.59 10.57
CA MET A 222 -15.59 -22.58 10.38
C MET A 222 -16.23 -21.20 10.36
N ASN A 223 -15.69 -20.27 11.14
CA ASN A 223 -16.16 -18.89 11.18
C ASN A 223 -15.28 -17.99 10.29
N ILE A 224 -15.71 -16.74 10.10
CA ILE A 224 -14.98 -15.78 9.25
C ILE A 224 -13.63 -15.36 9.84
N TYR A 225 -13.49 -15.35 11.17
CA TYR A 225 -12.23 -15.06 11.83
C TYR A 225 -11.17 -16.12 11.51
N ASP A 226 -11.54 -17.40 11.55
CA ASP A 226 -10.68 -18.51 11.15
C ASP A 226 -10.22 -18.34 9.69
N ALA A 227 -11.13 -17.92 8.80
CA ALA A 227 -10.83 -17.67 7.39
C ALA A 227 -9.84 -16.52 7.19
N ILE A 228 -10.00 -15.42 7.91
CA ILE A 228 -9.08 -14.27 7.87
C ILE A 228 -7.69 -14.68 8.31
N VAL A 229 -7.58 -15.45 9.42
CA VAL A 229 -6.29 -15.94 9.92
C VAL A 229 -5.62 -16.86 8.89
N ILE A 230 -6.37 -17.78 8.30
CA ILE A 230 -5.86 -18.69 7.26
C ILE A 230 -5.40 -17.90 6.03
N ALA A 231 -6.19 -16.93 5.56
CA ALA A 231 -5.85 -16.11 4.41
C ALA A 231 -4.57 -15.29 4.65
N ALA A 232 -4.44 -14.65 5.81
CA ALA A 232 -3.23 -13.92 6.19
C ALA A 232 -2.01 -14.84 6.24
N THR A 233 -2.17 -16.04 6.80
CA THR A 233 -1.11 -17.05 6.92
C THR A 233 -0.67 -17.56 5.55
N VAL A 234 -1.61 -17.85 4.64
CA VAL A 234 -1.30 -18.28 3.27
C VAL A 234 -0.58 -17.18 2.50
N LYS A 235 -1.05 -15.92 2.56
CA LYS A 235 -0.35 -14.80 1.92
C LYS A 235 1.10 -14.69 2.43
N PHE A 236 1.32 -14.81 3.74
CA PHE A 236 2.65 -14.82 4.33
C PHE A 236 3.53 -15.95 3.78
N ILE A 237 3.03 -17.19 3.78
CA ILE A 237 3.77 -18.36 3.28
C ILE A 237 4.20 -18.15 1.83
N VAL A 238 3.26 -17.72 0.98
CA VAL A 238 3.49 -17.57 -0.45
C VAL A 238 4.47 -16.43 -0.72
N GLU A 239 4.37 -15.31 0.00
CA GLU A 239 5.32 -14.20 -0.08
C GLU A 239 6.75 -14.66 0.22
N ILE A 240 6.95 -15.39 1.32
CA ILE A 240 8.28 -15.85 1.74
C ILE A 240 8.84 -16.87 0.75
N GLU A 241 8.04 -17.83 0.32
CA GLU A 241 8.47 -18.84 -0.66
C GLU A 241 8.97 -18.18 -1.95
N TYR A 242 8.20 -17.27 -2.54
CA TYR A 242 8.58 -16.61 -3.78
C TYR A 242 9.78 -15.67 -3.61
N ARG A 243 9.88 -14.94 -2.50
CA ARG A 243 11.05 -14.10 -2.22
C ARG A 243 12.31 -14.91 -1.96
N SER A 244 12.21 -16.04 -1.28
CA SER A 244 13.36 -16.90 -0.99
C SER A 244 14.05 -17.44 -2.25
N ARG A 245 13.34 -17.50 -3.39
CA ARG A 245 13.93 -17.87 -4.69
C ARG A 245 14.84 -16.79 -5.30
N THR A 246 14.71 -15.54 -4.85
CA THR A 246 15.50 -14.42 -5.39
C THR A 246 16.82 -14.21 -4.65
N ILE A 247 17.07 -14.99 -3.60
CA ILE A 247 18.29 -15.03 -2.79
C ILE A 247 19.13 -16.22 -3.27
#